data_AF-A0A1D8T9K3-F1
#
_entry.id   AF-A0A1D8T9K3-F1
#
_cell.length_a   1.000
_cell.length_b   1.000
_cell.length_c   1.000
_cell.angle_alpha   90.00
_cell.angle_beta   90.00
_cell.angle_gamma   90.00
#
_symmetry.space_group_name_H-M   'P 1'
#
loop_
_entity.id
_entity.type
_entity.pdbx_description
1 polymer ?
#
loop_
_entity_poly.entity_id
_entity_poly.type
_entity_poly.pdbx_seq_one_letter_code
_entity_poly.pdbx_strand_id
1 'polypeptide(L)'
;MSHVTNIEVARARRSHRVLFIGNPTRYNDVSRWAMVRQWALIHGLEPISEFEGDVLCVIVTEDILDGIASESEKIALERAKSLGVPCISVYDTAQIWQVTARVRARLSQSRMAESRMTRSGMTQPTAGSPAAIHHYGG
;
A
#
# COMPACT_ATOMS: atom_id res chain seq x y z
N MET A 1 14.08 13.66 26.88
CA MET A 1 14.19 12.47 26.02
C MET A 1 12.79 11.94 25.71
N SER A 2 12.44 11.84 24.41
CA SER A 2 11.62 10.76 23.82
C SER A 2 10.09 10.75 23.97
N HIS A 3 9.37 11.76 23.47
CA HIS A 3 7.95 11.60 23.07
C HIS A 3 7.72 11.65 21.55
N VAL A 4 8.73 12.04 20.77
CA VAL A 4 8.61 12.25 19.32
C VAL A 4 8.55 10.94 18.53
N THR A 5 9.14 9.85 19.03
CA THR A 5 9.24 8.59 18.28
C THR A 5 7.92 7.83 18.14
N ASN A 6 7.01 7.86 19.12
CA ASN A 6 5.85 6.97 19.11
C ASN A 6 4.76 7.44 18.11
N ILE A 7 4.59 8.76 17.97
CA ILE A 7 3.59 9.34 17.08
C ILE A 7 4.02 9.20 15.62
N GLU A 8 5.29 9.47 15.31
CA GLU A 8 5.84 9.33 13.96
C GLU A 8 5.83 7.87 13.51
N VAL A 9 6.26 6.92 14.35
CA VAL A 9 6.16 5.50 14.05
C VAL A 9 4.70 5.06 13.89
N ALA A 10 3.78 5.56 14.72
CA ALA A 10 2.35 5.27 14.57
C ALA A 10 1.73 5.90 13.31
N ARG A 11 2.31 6.98 12.79
CA ARG A 11 1.89 7.66 11.56
C ARG A 11 2.46 6.96 10.31
N ALA A 12 3.75 6.59 10.33
CA ALA A 12 4.38 5.71 9.36
C ALA A 12 3.62 4.38 9.19
N ARG A 13 3.18 3.76 10.29
CA ARG A 13 2.34 2.54 10.28
C ARG A 13 0.95 2.74 9.68
N ARG A 14 0.48 3.98 9.53
CA ARG A 14 -0.79 4.31 8.86
C ARG A 14 -0.60 4.62 7.38
N SER A 15 0.63 4.91 6.95
CA SER A 15 0.96 5.10 5.55
C SER A 15 0.92 3.76 4.80
N HIS A 16 0.48 3.82 3.54
CA HIS A 16 0.60 2.72 2.58
C HIS A 16 1.76 2.93 1.60
N ARG A 17 2.55 4.00 1.80
CA ARG A 17 3.68 4.35 0.93
C ARG A 17 4.90 3.48 1.21
N VAL A 18 5.52 3.00 0.15
CA VAL A 18 6.72 2.17 0.20
C VAL A 18 7.78 2.85 -0.64
N LEU A 19 8.88 3.26 -0.01
CA LEU A 19 9.96 3.96 -0.71
C LEU A 19 10.90 2.95 -1.35
N PHE A 20 11.20 3.15 -2.63
CA PHE A 20 12.16 2.35 -3.38
C PHE A 20 13.44 3.14 -3.60
N ILE A 21 14.56 2.67 -3.05
CA ILE A 21 15.89 3.29 -3.17
C ILE A 21 16.85 2.34 -3.88
N GLY A 22 17.62 2.86 -4.83
CA GLY A 22 18.54 2.09 -5.63
C GLY A 22 18.12 2.00 -7.08
N ASN A 23 19.10 1.70 -7.92
CA ASN A 23 18.93 1.52 -9.35
C ASN A 23 19.32 0.09 -9.72
N PRO A 24 18.36 -0.81 -9.98
CA PRO A 24 18.69 -2.18 -10.38
C PRO A 24 19.36 -2.15 -11.77
N THR A 25 20.62 -2.54 -11.84
CA THR A 25 21.38 -2.55 -13.12
C THR A 25 21.45 -3.94 -13.74
N ARG A 26 21.38 -5.01 -12.95
CA ARG A 26 21.43 -6.39 -13.42
C ARG A 26 20.03 -6.90 -13.78
N TYR A 27 19.94 -7.77 -14.79
CA TYR A 27 18.66 -8.25 -15.32
C TYR A 27 17.75 -8.92 -14.27
N ASN A 28 18.34 -9.72 -13.37
CA ASN A 28 17.65 -10.35 -12.25
C ASN A 28 17.12 -9.31 -11.25
N ASP A 29 17.91 -8.28 -10.93
CA ASP A 29 17.52 -7.16 -10.06
C ASP A 29 16.35 -6.38 -10.67
N VAL A 30 16.42 -6.06 -11.96
CA VAL A 30 15.37 -5.31 -12.68
C VAL A 30 14.05 -6.06 -12.64
N SER A 31 14.08 -7.36 -12.94
CA SER A 31 12.89 -8.21 -12.93
C SER A 31 12.28 -8.29 -11.53
N ARG A 32 13.11 -8.52 -10.50
CA ARG A 32 12.67 -8.58 -9.11
C ARG A 32 12.07 -7.25 -8.65
N TRP A 33 12.73 -6.15 -8.95
CA TRP A 33 12.31 -4.80 -8.64
C TRP A 33 10.95 -4.47 -9.25
N ALA A 34 10.76 -4.76 -10.55
CA ALA A 34 9.49 -4.59 -11.23
C ALA A 34 8.39 -5.47 -10.62
N MET A 35 8.69 -6.73 -10.29
CA MET A 35 7.74 -7.63 -9.63
C MET A 35 7.28 -7.08 -8.27
N VAL A 36 8.21 -6.60 -7.44
CA VAL A 36 7.88 -6.07 -6.11
C VAL A 36 7.10 -4.76 -6.19
N ARG A 37 7.46 -3.87 -7.12
CA ARG A 37 6.68 -2.65 -7.39
C ARG A 37 5.26 -2.96 -7.85
N GLN A 38 5.12 -3.88 -8.79
CA GLN A 38 3.81 -4.25 -9.30
C GLN A 38 2.96 -4.95 -8.24
N TRP A 39 3.57 -5.83 -7.44
CA TRP A 39 2.93 -6.44 -6.29
C TRP A 39 2.42 -5.39 -5.30
N ALA A 40 3.22 -4.36 -4.99
CA ALA A 40 2.83 -3.27 -4.10
C ALA A 40 1.56 -2.58 -4.62
N LEU A 41 1.54 -2.21 -5.91
CA LEU A 41 0.38 -1.59 -6.56
C LEU A 41 -0.87 -2.47 -6.51
N ILE A 42 -0.75 -3.77 -6.83
CA ILE A 42 -1.87 -4.73 -6.80
C ILE A 42 -2.49 -4.81 -5.40
N HIS A 43 -1.67 -4.68 -4.36
CA HIS A 43 -2.11 -4.71 -2.96
C HIS A 43 -2.49 -3.34 -2.39
N GLY A 44 -2.55 -2.30 -3.22
CA GLY A 44 -2.96 -0.95 -2.83
C GLY A 44 -1.91 -0.16 -2.06
N LEU A 45 -0.66 -0.62 -2.07
CA LEU A 45 0.48 0.14 -1.58
C LEU A 45 0.95 1.11 -2.68
N GLU A 46 1.53 2.22 -2.25
CA GLU A 46 1.99 3.30 -3.13
C GLU A 46 3.52 3.27 -3.21
N PRO A 47 4.11 2.70 -4.27
CA PRO A 47 5.55 2.76 -4.47
C PRO A 47 5.97 4.19 -4.81
N ILE A 48 6.87 4.76 -4.02
CA ILE A 48 7.44 6.09 -4.24
C ILE A 48 8.95 5.98 -4.45
N SER A 49 9.55 6.93 -5.18
CA SER A 49 11.00 7.00 -5.42
C SER A 49 11.71 8.07 -4.60
N GLU A 50 10.96 9.00 -4.01
CA GLU A 50 11.49 10.12 -3.23
C GLU A 50 10.97 10.03 -1.79
N PHE A 51 11.83 10.39 -0.84
CA PHE A 51 11.49 10.32 0.58
C PHE A 51 10.56 11.49 0.96
N GLU A 52 9.25 11.28 0.79
CA GLU A 52 8.21 12.27 1.06
C GLU A 52 7.17 11.80 2.09
N GLY A 53 7.03 12.58 3.17
CA GLY A 53 6.07 12.32 4.22
C GLY A 53 6.37 11.03 5.00
N ASP A 54 5.31 10.33 5.40
CA ASP A 54 5.42 9.09 6.17
C ASP A 54 5.53 7.87 5.24
N VAL A 55 6.54 7.05 5.48
CA VAL A 55 6.81 5.83 4.70
C VAL A 55 6.67 4.61 5.61
N LEU A 56 5.99 3.57 5.11
CA LEU A 56 5.79 2.32 5.85
C LEU A 56 7.08 1.52 5.97
N CYS A 57 7.78 1.35 4.85
CA CYS A 57 9.07 0.69 4.76
C CYS A 57 9.84 1.19 3.54
N VAL A 58 11.16 1.00 3.58
CA VAL A 58 12.05 1.24 2.46
C VAL A 58 12.45 -0.10 1.86
N ILE A 59 12.32 -0.23 0.55
CA ILE A 59 12.80 -1.36 -0.24
C ILE A 59 14.05 -0.90 -0.98
N VAL A 60 15.15 -1.61 -0.77
CA VAL A 60 16.47 -1.26 -1.31
C VAL A 60 17.02 -2.34 -2.22
N THR A 61 17.83 -1.97 -3.20
CA THR A 61 18.65 -2.94 -3.97
C THR A 61 19.84 -3.42 -3.13
N GLU A 62 20.43 -4.56 -3.52
CA GLU A 62 21.65 -5.06 -2.86
C GLU A 62 22.81 -4.08 -2.97
N ASP A 63 22.94 -3.38 -4.11
CA ASP A 63 23.96 -2.34 -4.31
C ASP A 63 23.93 -1.27 -3.20
N ILE A 64 22.72 -0.87 -2.76
CA ILE A 64 22.56 0.10 -1.66
C ILE A 64 23.01 -0.50 -0.33
N LEU A 65 22.72 -1.78 -0.09
CA LEU A 65 23.16 -2.50 1.12
C LEU A 65 24.68 -2.70 1.15
N ASP A 66 25.28 -2.90 -0.02
CA ASP A 66 26.73 -2.99 -0.23
C ASP A 66 27.43 -1.61 -0.19
N GLY A 67 26.68 -0.53 0.00
CA GLY A 67 27.20 0.84 0.13
C GLY A 67 27.43 1.57 -1.19
N ILE A 68 27.05 0.97 -2.31
CA ILE A 68 27.04 1.56 -3.65
C ILE A 68 25.76 2.41 -3.77
N ALA A 69 25.80 3.58 -3.16
CA ALA A 69 24.70 4.52 -3.11
C ALA A 69 25.17 5.93 -3.47
N SER A 70 24.36 6.65 -4.23
CA SER A 70 24.51 8.09 -4.39
C SER A 70 24.25 8.83 -3.07
N GLU A 71 24.69 10.09 -2.99
CA GLU A 71 24.54 10.88 -1.77
C GLU A 71 23.07 11.06 -1.36
N SER A 72 22.17 11.27 -2.32
CA SER A 72 20.73 11.38 -2.07
C SER A 72 20.14 10.09 -1.51
N GLU A 73 20.57 8.93 -2.01
CA GLU A 73 20.13 7.61 -1.52
C GLU A 73 20.64 7.34 -0.10
N LYS A 74 21.88 7.72 0.21
CA LYS A 74 22.43 7.65 1.58
C LYS A 74 21.65 8.53 2.54
N ILE A 75 21.36 9.78 2.17
CA ILE A 75 20.57 10.71 2.99
C ILE A 75 19.17 10.13 3.24
N ALA A 76 18.52 9.59 2.21
CA ALA A 76 17.20 8.97 2.34
C ALA A 76 17.23 7.74 3.25
N LEU A 77 18.27 6.90 3.15
CA LEU A 77 18.45 5.72 3.98
C LEU A 77 18.72 6.07 5.45
N GLU A 78 19.61 7.04 5.72
CA GLU A 78 19.90 7.52 7.08
C GLU A 78 18.67 8.18 7.71
N ARG A 79 17.89 8.93 6.91
CA ARG A 79 16.60 9.47 7.35
C ARG A 79 15.59 8.37 7.67
N ALA A 80 15.51 7.31 6.87
CA ALA A 80 14.65 6.16 7.16
C ALA A 80 15.00 5.52 8.51
N LYS A 81 16.30 5.27 8.72
CA LYS A 81 16.84 4.67 9.95
C LYS A 81 16.57 5.55 11.17
N SER A 82 16.77 6.86 11.08
CA SER A 82 16.54 7.78 12.20
C SER A 82 15.06 7.86 12.61
N LEU A 83 14.15 7.64 11.67
CA LEU A 83 12.71 7.53 11.89
C LEU A 83 12.25 6.12 12.32
N GLY A 84 13.17 5.16 12.42
CA GLY A 84 12.85 3.76 12.75
C GLY A 84 12.08 3.03 11.67
N VAL A 85 12.12 3.51 10.42
CA VAL A 85 11.48 2.88 9.27
C VAL A 85 12.32 1.67 8.83
N PRO A 86 11.73 0.47 8.70
CA PRO A 86 12.48 -0.71 8.30
C PRO A 86 12.99 -0.57 6.86
N CYS A 87 14.27 -0.84 6.67
CA CYS A 87 14.93 -0.92 5.37
C CYS A 87 15.12 -2.40 5.02
N ILE A 88 14.55 -2.83 3.90
CA ILE A 88 14.38 -4.24 3.53
C ILE A 88 14.96 -4.45 2.13
N SER A 89 15.72 -5.53 1.94
CA SER A 89 16.18 -5.92 0.60
C SER A 89 14.98 -6.24 -0.31
N VAL A 90 15.07 -5.86 -1.58
CA VAL A 90 14.12 -6.27 -2.62
C VAL A 90 14.00 -7.80 -2.76
N TYR A 91 15.00 -8.55 -2.30
CA TYR A 91 15.01 -10.01 -2.32
C TYR A 91 14.31 -10.65 -1.11
N ASP A 92 14.18 -9.93 0.00
CA ASP A 92 13.50 -10.44 1.20
C ASP A 92 11.97 -10.26 1.10
N THR A 93 11.39 -11.02 0.18
CA THR A 93 9.94 -10.99 -0.06
C THR A 93 9.12 -11.41 1.16
N ALA A 94 9.69 -12.24 2.05
CA ALA A 94 9.04 -12.64 3.29
C ALA A 94 8.93 -11.45 4.25
N GLN A 95 10.01 -10.70 4.46
CA GLN A 95 10.00 -9.52 5.31
C GLN A 95 9.12 -8.40 4.72
N ILE A 96 9.16 -8.19 3.40
CA ILE A 96 8.24 -7.26 2.70
C ILE A 96 6.79 -7.66 2.99
N TRP A 97 6.45 -8.95 2.88
CA TRP A 97 5.09 -9.44 3.15
C TRP A 97 4.69 -9.20 4.60
N GLN A 98 5.56 -9.51 5.57
CA GLN A 98 5.27 -9.36 7.00
C GLN A 98 5.05 -7.89 7.39
N VAL A 99 5.95 -6.99 6.99
CA VAL A 99 5.89 -5.56 7.35
C VAL A 99 4.65 -4.89 6.78
N THR A 100 4.24 -5.29 5.57
CA THR A 100 3.07 -4.73 4.89
C THR A 100 1.74 -5.38 5.29
N ALA A 101 1.75 -6.54 5.97
CA ALA A 101 0.56 -7.35 6.22
C ALA A 101 -0.58 -6.56 6.89
N ARG A 102 -0.25 -5.76 7.90
CA ARG A 102 -1.23 -4.96 8.65
C ARG A 102 -1.90 -3.91 7.77
N VAL A 103 -1.12 -3.21 6.95
CA VAL A 103 -1.64 -2.17 6.06
C VAL A 103 -2.49 -2.80 4.96
N ARG A 104 -2.04 -3.91 4.36
CA ARG A 104 -2.80 -4.65 3.35
C ARG A 104 -4.14 -5.17 3.89
N ALA A 105 -4.16 -5.71 5.11
CA ALA A 105 -5.40 -6.14 5.76
C ALA A 105 -6.38 -4.97 5.96
N ARG A 106 -5.88 -3.81 6.40
CA ARG A 106 -6.71 -2.60 6.56
C ARG A 106 -7.29 -2.13 5.22
N LEU A 107 -6.47 -2.01 4.18
CA LEU A 107 -6.92 -1.57 2.86
C LEU A 107 -7.99 -2.50 2.28
N SER A 108 -7.85 -3.81 2.49
CA SER A 108 -8.89 -4.79 2.11
C SER A 108 -10.20 -4.56 2.87
N GLN A 109 -10.15 -4.34 4.19
CA GLN A 109 -11.34 -4.07 5.01
C GLN A 109 -12.06 -2.78 4.61
N SER A 110 -11.32 -1.69 4.34
CA SER A 110 -11.88 -0.41 3.88
C SER A 110 -12.64 -0.58 2.55
N ARG A 111 -12.03 -1.27 1.57
CA ARG A 111 -12.69 -1.57 0.28
C ARG A 111 -13.97 -2.38 0.45
N MET A 112 -13.99 -3.34 1.38
CA MET A 112 -15.17 -4.15 1.67
C MET A 112 -16.28 -3.35 2.35
N ALA A 113 -15.93 -2.42 3.25
CA ALA A 113 -16.89 -1.52 3.89
C ALA A 113 -17.55 -0.59 2.86
N GLU A 114 -16.76 0.03 1.98
CA GLU A 114 -17.25 0.88 0.89
C GLU A 114 -18.18 0.11 -0.05
N SER A 115 -17.82 -1.12 -0.43
CA SER A 115 -18.63 -1.98 -1.31
C SER A 115 -19.96 -2.40 -0.68
N ARG A 116 -20.03 -2.55 0.65
CA ARG A 116 -21.30 -2.83 1.35
C ARG A 116 -22.19 -1.59 1.39
N MET A 117 -21.59 -0.41 1.55
CA MET A 117 -22.33 0.85 1.61
C MET A 117 -22.97 1.21 0.26
N THR A 118 -22.26 0.96 -0.85
CA THR A 118 -22.81 1.14 -2.21
C THR A 118 -23.90 0.13 -2.54
N ARG A 119 -23.81 -1.11 -2.05
CA ARG A 119 -24.85 -2.14 -2.25
C ARG A 119 -26.09 -1.88 -1.40
N SER A 120 -25.96 -1.33 -0.20
CA SER A 120 -27.08 -1.09 0.71
C SER A 120 -27.88 0.18 0.40
N GLY A 121 -27.37 1.05 -0.48
CA GLY A 121 -28.08 2.25 -0.96
C GLY A 121 -29.03 2.02 -2.15
N MET A 122 -29.16 0.79 -2.63
CA MET A 122 -30.03 0.43 -3.75
C MET A 122 -31.30 -0.28 -3.24
N THR A 123 -32.11 0.43 -2.45
CA THR A 123 -33.50 0.03 -2.20
C THR A 123 -34.31 0.22 -3.48
N GLN A 124 -34.70 -0.90 -4.09
CA GLN A 124 -35.67 -0.95 -5.18
C GLN A 124 -36.94 -0.15 -4.82
N PRO A 125 -37.52 0.66 -5.74
CA PRO A 125 -38.89 1.11 -5.58
C PRO A 125 -39.83 -0.10 -5.70
N THR A 126 -40.57 -0.34 -4.62
CA THR A 126 -41.60 -1.37 -4.50
C THR A 126 -42.82 -1.07 -5.35
N ALA A 127 -43.31 -2.13 -5.99
CA ALA A 127 -44.71 -2.38 -6.35
C ALA A 127 -45.36 -1.48 -7.42
N GLY A 128 -45.36 -2.00 -8.65
CA GLY A 128 -46.46 -1.73 -9.58
C GLY A 128 -47.74 -2.39 -9.07
N SER A 129 -48.77 -1.60 -8.82
CA SER A 129 -50.13 -2.05 -8.56
C SER A 129 -50.72 -2.77 -9.78
N PRO A 130 -51.34 -3.95 -9.63
CA PRO A 130 -52.19 -4.52 -10.67
C PRO A 130 -53.62 -3.97 -10.52
N ALA A 131 -54.02 -3.07 -11.42
CA ALA A 131 -55.41 -2.59 -11.51
C ALA A 131 -56.24 -3.51 -12.42
N ALA A 132 -57.12 -4.27 -11.77
CA ALA A 132 -58.44 -4.73 -12.17
C ALA A 132 -58.72 -5.08 -13.65
N ILE A 133 -58.93 -6.38 -13.87
CA ILE A 133 -59.65 -6.97 -14.99
C ILE A 133 -61.13 -6.52 -14.92
N HIS A 134 -61.60 -5.78 -15.92
CA HIS A 134 -63.04 -5.63 -16.18
C HIS A 134 -63.45 -6.59 -17.30
N HIS A 135 -64.11 -7.68 -16.90
CA HIS A 135 -64.96 -8.46 -17.79
C HIS A 135 -66.13 -7.58 -18.27
N TYR A 136 -66.31 -7.46 -19.58
CA TYR A 136 -67.59 -7.09 -20.17
C TYR A 136 -68.15 -8.32 -20.88
N GLY A 137 -69.30 -8.79 -20.40
CA GLY A 137 -70.20 -9.70 -21.11
C GLY A 137 -71.48 -8.93 -21.44
N GLY A 138 -72.01 -9.16 -22.64
CA GLY A 138 -73.21 -8.55 -23.20
C GLY A 138 -73.18 -8.61 -24.71
#